data_AF-A0A258X737-F1
#
_entry.id   AF-A0A258X737-F1
#
_cell.length_a   1.000
_cell.length_b   1.000
_cell.length_c   1.000
_cell.angle_alpha   90.00
_cell.angle_beta   90.00
_cell.angle_gamma   90.00
#
_symmetry.space_group_name_H-M   'P 1'
#
loop_
_entity.id
_entity.type
_entity.pdbx_description
1 polymer ?
#
loop_
_entity_poly.entity_id
_entity_poly.type
_entity_poly.pdbx_seq_one_letter_code
_entity_poly.pdbx_strand_id
1 'polypeptide(L)' 'MLGEFKAFIARGNVLDLAVGVIIGAAFGKIVASLTDDVIMPVISAATGGVDFSQK' A
#
# COMPACT_ATOMS: atom_id res chain seq x y z
N MET A 1 -19.53 -26.16 8.93
CA MET A 1 -19.18 -25.08 7.98
C MET A 1 -18.90 -23.73 8.64
N LEU A 2 -19.89 -22.96 9.12
CA LEU A 2 -19.62 -21.64 9.72
C LEU A 2 -18.80 -21.70 11.03
N GLY A 3 -19.03 -22.71 11.87
CA GLY A 3 -18.23 -22.92 13.09
C GLY A 3 -16.78 -23.32 12.79
N GLU A 4 -16.57 -24.16 11.77
CA GLU A 4 -15.23 -24.58 11.32
C GLU A 4 -14.48 -23.43 10.65
N PHE A 5 -15.18 -22.59 9.87
CA PHE A 5 -14.60 -21.36 9.30
C PHE A 5 -14.18 -20.39 10.41
N LYS A 6 -15.01 -20.20 11.45
CA LYS A 6 -14.66 -19.41 12.63
C LYS A 6 -13.43 -19.96 13.36
N ALA A 7 -13.34 -21.27 13.51
CA ALA A 7 -12.17 -21.92 14.11
C ALA A 7 -10.91 -21.81 13.22
N PHE A 8 -11.08 -21.77 11.89
CA PHE A 8 -9.99 -21.59 10.93
C PHE A 8 -9.41 -20.17 10.97
N ILE A 9 -10.26 -19.13 10.95
CA ILE A 9 -9.81 -17.72 11.04
C ILE A 9 -9.34 -17.33 12.44
N ALA A 10 -9.81 -18.03 13.48
CA ALA A 10 -9.30 -17.85 14.85
C ALA A 10 -7.86 -18.36 15.02
N ARG A 11 -7.30 -19.06 14.02
CA ARG A 11 -5.86 -19.36 13.99
C ARG A 11 -5.11 -18.07 13.71
N GLY A 12 -4.33 -17.62 14.70
CA GLY A 12 -3.54 -16.38 14.60
C GLY A 12 -2.67 -16.32 13.34
N ASN A 13 -2.06 -17.43 12.92
CA ASN A 13 -1.21 -17.46 11.72
C ASN A 13 -1.94 -17.13 10.40
N VAL A 14 -3.24 -17.43 10.28
CA VAL A 14 -4.03 -17.13 9.07
C VAL A 14 -4.52 -15.69 9.13
N LEU A 15 -4.98 -15.24 10.30
CA LEU A 15 -5.47 -13.89 10.50
C LEU A 15 -4.35 -12.86 10.30
N ASP A 16 -3.18 -13.09 10.90
CA ASP A 16 -2.02 -12.19 10.80
C ASP A 16 -1.49 -12.14 9.37
N LEU A 17 -1.50 -13.27 8.66
CA LEU A 17 -1.11 -13.33 7.25
C LEU A 17 -2.11 -12.56 6.37
N ALA A 18 -3.41 -12.69 6.61
CA ALA A 18 -4.43 -11.95 5.87
C ALA A 18 -4.31 -10.43 6.11
N VAL A 19 -4.11 -10.01 7.36
CA VAL A 19 -3.87 -8.61 7.70
C VAL A 19 -2.60 -8.08 7.04
N GLY A 20 -1.51 -8.85 7.06
CA GLY A 20 -0.24 -8.49 6.42
C GLY A 20 -0.38 -8.27 4.91
N VAL A 21 -1.13 -9.13 4.20
CA VAL A 21 -1.37 -8.98 2.77
C VAL A 21 -2.24 -7.75 2.46
N ILE A 22 -3.28 -7.49 3.25
CA ILE A 22 -4.16 -6.33 3.06
C ILE A 22 -3.39 -5.03 3.29
N ILE A 23 -2.60 -4.96 4.35
CA ILE A 23 -1.76 -3.79 4.65
C ILE A 23 -0.71 -3.63 3.55
N GLY A 24 -0.03 -4.69 3.13
CA GLY A 24 0.96 -4.62 2.04
C GLY A 24 0.37 -4.10 0.73
N ALA A 25 -0.83 -4.57 0.36
CA ALA A 25 -1.52 -4.11 -0.84
C ALA A 25 -1.98 -2.65 -0.75
N ALA A 26 -2.46 -2.20 0.43
CA ALA A 26 -2.91 -0.83 0.64
C ALA A 26 -1.74 0.15 0.76
N PHE A 27 -0.65 -0.24 1.43
CA PHE A 27 0.50 0.61 1.71
C PHE A 27 1.22 1.05 0.44
N GLY A 28 1.27 0.20 -0.59
CA GLY A 28 1.82 0.57 -1.90
C GLY A 28 1.13 1.80 -2.51
N LYS A 29 -0.20 1.91 -2.39
CA LYS A 29 -0.94 3.08 -2.88
C LYS A 29 -0.64 4.36 -2.08
N ILE A 30 -0.42 4.22 -0.78
CA ILE A 30 -0.05 5.33 0.10
C ILE A 30 1.33 5.86 -0.29
N VAL A 31 2.29 4.97 -0.52
CA VAL A 31 3.65 5.34 -0.95
C VAL A 31 3.63 5.95 -2.35
N ALA A 32 2.83 5.40 -3.27
CA ALA A 32 2.67 5.95 -4.61
C ALA A 32 2.12 7.39 -4.58
N SER A 33 0.98 7.62 -3.90
CA SER A 33 0.41 8.97 -3.74
C SER A 33 1.38 9.93 -3.05
N LEU A 34 2.10 9.50 -2.01
CA LEU A 34 3.12 10.35 -1.39
C LEU A 34 4.24 10.71 -2.37
N THR A 35 4.65 9.76 -3.21
CA THR A 35 5.71 10.00 -4.20
C THR A 35 5.21 10.95 -5.29
N ASP A 36 4.06 10.65 -5.89
CA ASP A 36 3.53 11.37 -7.05
C ASP A 36 3.01 12.76 -6.67
N ASP A 37 2.34 12.90 -5.52
CA ASP A 37 1.67 14.14 -5.13
C ASP A 37 2.59 15.10 -4.35
N VAL A 38 3.64 14.59 -3.70
CA VAL A 38 4.50 15.39 -2.80
C VAL A 38 5.95 15.39 -3.25
N ILE A 39 6.53 14.21 -3.52
CA ILE A 39 7.97 14.12 -3.84
C ILE A 39 8.25 14.58 -5.27
N MET A 40 7.48 14.12 -6.26
CA MET A 40 7.70 14.43 -7.67
C MET A 40 7.55 15.92 -8.00
N PRO A 41 6.60 16.69 -7.43
CA PRO A 41 6.52 18.14 -7.60
C PRO A 41 7.71 18.89 -6.97
N VAL A 42 8.21 18.41 -5.84
CA VAL A 42 9.37 19.01 -5.17
C VAL A 42 10.66 18.74 -5.95
N ILE A 43 10.81 17.51 -6.47
CA ILE A 43 11.95 17.14 -7.33
C ILE A 43 11.88 17.88 -8.67
N SER A 44 10.70 17.99 -9.29
CA SER A 44 10.53 18.70 -10.57
C SER A 44 10.82 20.20 -10.44
N ALA A 45 10.45 20.80 -9.30
CA ALA A 45 10.81 22.18 -8.97
C ALA A 45 12.33 22.35 -8.76
N ALA A 46 13.00 21.39 -8.12
CA ALA A 46 14.45 21.45 -7.86
C ALA A 46 15.31 21.14 -9.11
N THR A 47 14.82 20.31 -10.04
CA THR A 47 15.55 19.88 -11.26
C THR A 47 15.24 20.72 -12.50
N GLY A 48 14.41 21.77 -12.38
CA GLY A 48 14.21 22.77 -13.44
C GLY A 48 13.14 22.43 -14.47
N GLY A 49 12.07 21.73 -14.07
CA GLY A 49 10.89 21.50 -14.93
C GLY A 49 10.91 20.18 -15.70
N VAL A 50 11.68 19.18 -15.24
CA VAL A 50 11.49 17.81 -15.74
C VAL A 50 10.23 17.25 -15.08
N ASP A 51 9.13 17.30 -15.84
CA ASP A 51 7.84 16.78 -15.44
C ASP A 51 7.85 15.25 -15.57
N PHE A 52 8.03 14.58 -14.43
CA PHE A 52 7.94 13.12 -14.34
C PHE A 52 6.52 12.64 -14.00
N SER A 53 5.52 13.54 -13.97
CA SER A 53 4.12 13.19 -13.69
C SER A 53 3.40 12.55 -14.90
N GLN A 54 4.05 12.45 -16.06
CA GLN A 54 3.45 11.98 -17.33
C GLN A 54 3.90 10.58 -17.75
N LYS A 55 3.97 9.62 -16.82
CA LYS A 55 3.99 8.21 -17.20
C LYS A 55 3.32 7.29 -16.21
#